data_AF-A0A1G6Q5V2-F1
#
_entry.id   AF-A0A1G6Q5V2-F1
#
_cell.length_a   1.000
_cell.length_b   1.000
_cell.length_c   1.000
_cell.angle_alpha   90.00
_cell.angle_beta   90.00
_cell.angle_gamma   90.00
#
_symmetry.space_group_name_H-M   'P 1'
#
loop_
_entity.id
_entity.type
_entity.pdbx_description
1 polymer ?
#
loop_
_entity_poly.entity_id
_entity_poly.type
_entity_poly.pdbx_seq_one_letter_code
_entity_poly.pdbx_strand_id
1 'polypeptide(L)'
;MANKRFDQAMERIQSPSFNDMPLLARADTFKELKDGGLLNKEIAALAKKTPQHVEQLLILATAEPGVRRLIAREQVTYAMVIEAVRDERRGGQSALTALNRMVANAREAGRSRAMRRDLEPVKLPNRRTLISMLTELTPLRAPIAEQLDAGQDEMSISISQSQGRVLVSLLDVVLIGKRPGKKARSSARDAKGAM
;
A
#
# COMPACT_ATOMS: atom_id res chain seq x y z
N MET A 1 -1.18 -29.91 17.53
CA MET A 1 -1.62 -28.50 17.74
C MET A 1 -2.65 -28.01 16.73
N ALA A 2 -2.79 -28.62 15.53
CA ALA A 2 -3.77 -28.21 14.51
C ALA A 2 -5.23 -28.26 15.00
N ASN A 3 -5.60 -29.31 15.76
CA ASN A 3 -6.99 -29.48 16.24
C ASN A 3 -7.47 -28.32 17.12
N LYS A 4 -6.64 -27.80 18.03
CA LYS A 4 -7.08 -26.74 18.96
C LYS A 4 -7.48 -25.44 18.26
N ARG A 5 -6.76 -25.04 17.20
CA ARG A 5 -7.09 -23.82 16.43
C ARG A 5 -8.38 -23.99 15.62
N PHE A 6 -8.53 -25.18 15.01
CA PHE A 6 -9.73 -25.54 14.28
C PHE A 6 -10.97 -25.53 15.20
N ASP A 7 -10.89 -26.16 16.37
CA ASP A 7 -11.99 -26.21 17.35
C ASP A 7 -12.38 -24.78 17.81
N GLN A 8 -11.40 -23.93 18.09
CA GLN A 8 -11.63 -22.53 18.44
C GLN A 8 -12.24 -21.72 17.29
N ALA A 9 -11.90 -22.03 16.03
CA ALA A 9 -12.49 -21.39 14.86
C ALA A 9 -13.95 -21.83 14.66
N MET A 10 -14.25 -23.10 14.92
CA MET A 10 -15.60 -23.66 14.92
C MET A 10 -16.48 -23.03 16.00
N GLU A 11 -15.95 -22.83 17.21
CA GLU A 11 -16.67 -22.14 18.27
C GLU A 11 -16.93 -20.66 17.89
N ARG A 12 -15.92 -19.97 17.37
CA ARG A 12 -16.04 -18.56 16.93
C ARG A 12 -17.09 -18.35 15.84
N ILE A 13 -17.12 -19.20 14.81
CA ILE A 13 -18.06 -19.04 13.68
C ILE A 13 -19.53 -19.28 14.08
N GLN A 14 -19.76 -20.07 15.12
CA GLN A 14 -21.09 -20.35 15.67
C GLN A 14 -21.54 -19.31 16.71
N SER A 15 -20.62 -18.51 17.25
CA SER A 15 -20.95 -17.45 18.19
C SER A 15 -21.92 -16.42 17.56
N PRO A 16 -22.96 -15.96 18.29
CA PRO A 16 -23.82 -14.87 17.85
C PRO A 16 -23.04 -13.60 17.49
N SER A 17 -21.92 -13.35 18.18
CA SER A 17 -21.05 -12.20 17.95
C SER A 17 -20.14 -12.32 16.73
N PHE A 18 -20.20 -13.42 15.98
CA PHE A 18 -19.32 -13.65 14.83
C PHE A 18 -19.40 -12.51 13.82
N ASN A 19 -20.62 -12.01 13.56
CA ASN A 19 -20.84 -10.94 12.58
C ASN A 19 -20.35 -9.56 13.06
N ASP A 20 -20.22 -9.36 14.37
CA ASP A 20 -19.75 -8.10 14.97
C ASP A 20 -18.22 -8.00 14.98
N MET A 21 -17.52 -9.10 14.72
CA MET A 21 -16.07 -9.11 14.65
C MET A 21 -15.53 -8.28 13.47
N PRO A 22 -14.35 -7.65 13.63
CA PRO A 22 -13.63 -7.02 12.54
C PRO A 22 -13.48 -7.95 11.34
N LEU A 23 -13.60 -7.43 10.13
CA LEU A 23 -13.60 -8.25 8.92
C LEU A 23 -12.34 -9.13 8.78
N LEU A 24 -11.16 -8.59 9.15
CA LEU A 24 -9.92 -9.35 9.10
C LEU A 24 -9.92 -10.53 10.10
N ALA A 25 -10.53 -10.37 11.28
CA ALA A 25 -10.66 -11.46 12.25
C ALA A 25 -11.62 -12.56 11.75
N ARG A 26 -12.70 -12.16 11.05
CA ARG A 26 -13.58 -13.12 10.36
C ARG A 26 -12.84 -13.85 9.24
N ALA A 27 -12.04 -13.13 8.45
CA ALA A 27 -11.22 -13.71 7.40
C ALA A 27 -10.23 -14.74 7.95
N ASP A 28 -9.55 -14.42 9.07
CA ASP A 28 -8.65 -15.35 9.75
C ASP A 28 -9.39 -16.59 10.27
N THR A 29 -10.59 -16.42 10.84
CA THR A 29 -11.42 -17.55 11.28
C THR A 29 -11.77 -18.48 10.11
N PHE A 30 -12.13 -17.93 8.94
CA PHE A 30 -12.40 -18.75 7.75
C PHE A 30 -11.15 -19.48 7.25
N LYS A 31 -9.98 -18.83 7.32
CA LYS A 31 -8.72 -19.46 6.95
C LYS A 31 -8.39 -20.63 7.88
N GLU A 32 -8.56 -20.48 9.18
CA GLU A 32 -8.32 -21.56 10.15
C GLU A 32 -9.23 -22.78 9.90
N LEU A 33 -10.50 -22.55 9.57
CA LEU A 33 -11.44 -23.61 9.17
C LEU A 33 -11.01 -24.28 7.87
N LYS A 34 -10.57 -23.48 6.89
CA LYS A 34 -10.09 -23.96 5.59
C LYS A 34 -8.83 -24.83 5.73
N ASP A 35 -7.89 -24.38 6.56
CA ASP A 35 -6.64 -25.09 6.87
C ASP A 35 -6.92 -26.38 7.65
N GLY A 36 -8.02 -26.44 8.41
CA GLY A 36 -8.54 -27.65 9.06
C GLY A 36 -9.28 -28.62 8.13
N GLY A 37 -9.38 -28.33 6.83
CA GLY A 37 -9.90 -29.23 5.80
C GLY A 37 -11.31 -28.92 5.30
N LEU A 38 -11.99 -27.90 5.83
CA LEU A 38 -13.34 -27.58 5.37
C LEU A 38 -13.38 -27.00 3.95
N LEU A 39 -14.41 -27.37 3.21
CA LEU A 39 -14.72 -26.81 1.91
C LEU A 39 -15.42 -25.46 2.05
N ASN A 40 -15.29 -24.61 1.03
CA ASN A 40 -15.87 -23.25 1.06
C ASN A 40 -17.40 -23.29 1.21
N LYS A 41 -18.05 -24.34 0.70
CA LYS A 41 -19.51 -24.56 0.84
C LYS A 41 -19.91 -24.85 2.29
N GLU A 42 -19.10 -25.60 3.02
CA GLU A 42 -19.36 -25.97 4.42
C GLU A 42 -19.17 -24.76 5.33
N ILE A 43 -18.07 -24.01 5.13
CA ILE A 43 -17.82 -22.74 5.84
C ILE A 43 -18.95 -21.74 5.57
N ALA A 44 -19.44 -21.67 4.33
CA ALA A 44 -20.54 -20.80 3.95
C ALA A 44 -21.85 -21.17 4.67
N ALA A 45 -22.16 -22.46 4.77
CA ALA A 45 -23.31 -22.95 5.51
C ALA A 45 -23.21 -22.61 7.01
N LEU A 46 -22.04 -22.84 7.63
CA LEU A 46 -21.77 -22.51 9.04
C LEU A 46 -21.92 -21.01 9.32
N ALA A 47 -21.35 -20.16 8.46
CA ALA A 47 -21.41 -18.70 8.60
C ALA A 47 -22.76 -18.09 8.18
N LYS A 48 -23.67 -18.87 7.59
CA LYS A 48 -24.88 -18.37 6.90
C LYS A 48 -24.53 -17.30 5.85
N LYS A 49 -23.51 -17.56 5.02
CA LYS A 49 -23.04 -16.68 3.93
C LYS A 49 -23.03 -17.43 2.60
N THR A 50 -22.75 -16.72 1.51
CA THR A 50 -22.54 -17.36 0.21
C THR A 50 -21.11 -17.89 0.09
N PRO A 51 -20.87 -18.96 -0.70
CA PRO A 51 -19.51 -19.45 -0.96
C PRO A 51 -18.58 -18.38 -1.55
N GLN A 52 -19.14 -17.49 -2.39
CA GLN A 52 -18.40 -16.37 -2.96
C GLN A 52 -17.92 -15.38 -1.88
N HIS A 53 -18.73 -15.14 -0.84
CA HIS A 53 -18.32 -14.28 0.27
C HIS A 53 -17.19 -14.92 1.09
N VAL A 54 -17.25 -16.23 1.32
CA VAL A 54 -16.16 -16.98 1.96
C VAL A 54 -14.88 -16.87 1.15
N GLU A 55 -14.95 -17.04 -0.17
CA GLU A 55 -13.79 -16.92 -1.06
C GLU A 55 -13.16 -15.51 -0.98
N GLN A 56 -13.99 -14.46 -0.99
CA GLN A 56 -13.53 -13.08 -0.84
C GLN A 56 -12.79 -12.86 0.49
N LEU A 57 -13.31 -13.41 1.60
CA LEU A 57 -12.67 -13.32 2.90
C LEU A 57 -11.36 -14.14 2.96
N LEU A 58 -11.30 -15.30 2.33
CA LEU A 58 -10.06 -16.08 2.22
C LEU A 58 -8.99 -15.35 1.41
N ILE A 59 -9.37 -14.61 0.36
CA ILE A 59 -8.44 -13.71 -0.35
C ILE A 59 -7.83 -12.69 0.63
N LEU A 60 -8.65 -12.07 1.49
CA LEU A 60 -8.16 -11.11 2.49
C LEU A 60 -7.28 -11.76 3.57
N ALA A 61 -7.61 -12.98 4.02
CA ALA A 61 -6.85 -13.71 5.02
C ALA A 61 -5.44 -14.09 4.53
N THR A 62 -5.34 -14.39 3.23
CA THR A 62 -4.10 -14.78 2.55
C THR A 62 -3.33 -13.61 1.94
N ALA A 63 -3.89 -12.39 1.99
CA ALA A 63 -3.22 -11.20 1.51
C ALA A 63 -1.92 -10.94 2.28
N GLU A 64 -0.91 -10.43 1.57
CA GLU A 64 0.39 -10.07 2.14
C GLU A 64 0.24 -9.13 3.36
N PRO A 65 1.09 -9.23 4.40
CA PRO A 65 1.03 -8.38 5.58
C PRO A 65 0.95 -6.87 5.28
N GLY A 66 1.63 -6.39 4.24
CA GLY A 66 1.54 -4.99 3.81
C GLY A 66 0.11 -4.57 3.44
N VAL A 67 -0.57 -5.40 2.67
CA VAL A 67 -1.96 -5.18 2.23
C VAL A 67 -2.92 -5.21 3.42
N ARG A 68 -2.74 -6.18 4.32
CA ARG A 68 -3.55 -6.29 5.56
C ARG A 68 -3.41 -5.05 6.44
N ARG A 69 -2.22 -4.43 6.50
CA ARG A 69 -2.02 -3.16 7.23
C ARG A 69 -2.77 -1.99 6.59
N LEU A 70 -2.83 -1.90 5.26
CA LEU A 70 -3.59 -0.84 4.58
C LEU A 70 -5.08 -0.93 4.88
N ILE A 71 -5.61 -2.15 4.95
CA ILE A 71 -6.98 -2.43 5.36
C ILE A 71 -7.20 -2.01 6.82
N ALA A 72 -6.35 -2.46 7.73
CA ALA A 72 -6.49 -2.19 9.16
C ALA A 72 -6.44 -0.69 9.50
N ARG A 73 -5.72 0.09 8.68
CA ARG A 73 -5.65 1.56 8.77
C ARG A 73 -6.77 2.28 8.00
N GLU A 74 -7.73 1.53 7.45
CA GLU A 74 -8.83 2.04 6.62
C GLU A 74 -8.40 2.87 5.40
N GLN A 75 -7.17 2.68 4.92
CA GLN A 75 -6.60 3.44 3.81
C GLN A 75 -7.10 2.94 2.46
N VAL A 76 -7.57 1.69 2.41
CA VAL A 76 -8.17 1.05 1.25
C VAL A 76 -9.40 0.25 1.67
N THR A 77 -10.36 0.09 0.76
CA THR A 77 -11.52 -0.78 1.01
C THR A 77 -11.18 -2.23 0.70
N TYR A 78 -11.89 -3.16 1.35
CA TYR A 78 -11.71 -4.60 1.10
C TYR A 78 -12.00 -4.99 -0.35
N ALA A 79 -12.99 -4.35 -0.98
CA ALA A 79 -13.33 -4.58 -2.38
C ALA A 79 -12.15 -4.25 -3.31
N MET A 80 -11.48 -3.12 -3.07
CA MET A 80 -10.28 -2.74 -3.84
C MET A 80 -9.14 -3.72 -3.64
N VAL A 81 -8.96 -4.24 -2.42
CA VAL A 81 -7.93 -5.26 -2.17
C VAL A 81 -8.23 -6.54 -2.93
N ILE A 82 -9.49 -7.02 -2.90
CA ILE A 82 -9.89 -8.23 -3.61
C ILE A 82 -9.67 -8.05 -5.12
N GLU A 83 -10.00 -6.89 -5.68
CA GLU A 83 -9.73 -6.57 -7.08
C GLU A 83 -8.23 -6.59 -7.38
N ALA A 84 -7.41 -5.92 -6.57
CA ALA A 84 -5.96 -5.86 -6.77
C ALA A 84 -5.30 -7.24 -6.70
N VAL A 85 -5.68 -8.08 -5.72
CA VAL A 85 -5.15 -9.46 -5.62
C VAL A 85 -5.62 -10.35 -6.78
N ARG A 86 -6.84 -10.14 -7.29
CA ARG A 86 -7.31 -10.84 -8.48
C ARG A 86 -6.57 -10.42 -9.74
N ASP A 87 -6.24 -9.14 -9.87
CA ASP A 87 -5.46 -8.62 -10.99
C ASP A 87 -4.02 -9.18 -10.97
N GLU A 88 -3.37 -9.18 -9.81
CA GLU A 88 -2.06 -9.81 -9.61
C GLU A 88 -2.05 -11.29 -10.03
N ARG A 89 -3.07 -12.06 -9.64
CA ARG A 89 -3.22 -13.47 -10.06
C ARG A 89 -3.42 -13.67 -11.56
N ARG A 90 -3.87 -12.63 -12.28
CA ARG A 90 -4.01 -12.63 -13.74
C ARG A 90 -2.73 -12.17 -14.46
N GLY A 91 -1.63 -11.99 -13.72
CA GLY A 91 -0.36 -11.49 -14.26
C GLY A 91 -0.24 -9.96 -14.22
N GLY A 92 -1.13 -9.28 -13.50
CA GLY A 92 -1.05 -7.85 -13.26
C GLY A 92 0.07 -7.45 -12.30
N GLN A 93 0.14 -6.16 -11.97
CA GLN A 93 1.09 -5.65 -10.99
C GLN A 93 0.79 -6.22 -9.59
N SER A 94 1.81 -6.36 -8.74
CA SER A 94 1.62 -6.75 -7.33
C SER A 94 0.56 -5.88 -6.64
N ALA A 95 -0.37 -6.53 -5.93
CA ALA A 95 -1.48 -5.85 -5.26
C ALA A 95 -0.97 -4.82 -4.24
N LEU A 96 0.09 -5.13 -3.51
CA LEU A 96 0.67 -4.21 -2.54
C LEU A 96 1.17 -2.92 -3.22
N THR A 97 1.90 -3.06 -4.32
CA THR A 97 2.44 -1.92 -5.08
C THR A 97 1.32 -1.07 -5.66
N ALA A 98 0.32 -1.70 -6.27
CA ALA A 98 -0.85 -1.00 -6.80
C ALA A 98 -1.59 -0.21 -5.70
N LEU A 99 -1.89 -0.86 -4.56
CA LEU A 99 -2.61 -0.24 -3.46
C LEU A 99 -1.81 0.88 -2.78
N ASN A 100 -0.50 0.72 -2.59
CA ASN A 100 0.35 1.79 -2.05
C ASN A 100 0.34 3.03 -2.94
N ARG A 101 0.40 2.84 -4.27
CA ARG A 101 0.28 3.93 -5.24
C ARG A 101 -1.05 4.65 -5.10
N MET A 102 -2.15 3.91 -4.99
CA MET A 102 -3.48 4.49 -4.80
C MET A 102 -3.60 5.27 -3.49
N VAL A 103 -3.07 4.72 -2.39
CA VAL A 103 -3.06 5.40 -1.08
C VAL A 103 -2.27 6.70 -1.16
N ALA A 104 -1.15 6.71 -1.86
CA ALA A 104 -0.37 7.91 -1.98
C ALA A 104 -1.04 8.98 -2.85
N ASN A 105 -1.62 8.59 -4.00
CA ASN A 105 -2.45 9.47 -4.83
C ASN A 105 -3.62 10.10 -4.05
N ALA A 106 -4.27 9.31 -3.18
CA ALA A 106 -5.32 9.81 -2.31
C ALA A 106 -4.80 10.85 -1.30
N ARG A 107 -3.63 10.61 -0.69
CA ARG A 107 -2.99 11.55 0.23
C ARG A 107 -2.60 12.86 -0.46
N GLU A 108 -2.13 12.81 -1.71
CA GLU A 108 -1.88 14.03 -2.49
C GLU A 108 -3.14 14.86 -2.69
N ALA A 109 -4.28 14.18 -2.89
CA ALA A 109 -5.58 14.79 -3.00
C ALA A 109 -6.18 15.21 -1.64
N GLY A 110 -5.41 15.15 -0.55
CA GLY A 110 -5.86 15.50 0.81
C GLY A 110 -6.82 14.49 1.43
N ARG A 111 -6.91 13.27 0.90
CA ARG A 111 -7.80 12.20 1.39
C ARG A 111 -7.03 11.13 2.15
N SER A 112 -7.62 10.67 3.25
CA SER A 112 -7.08 9.58 4.07
C SER A 112 -7.28 8.18 3.45
N ARG A 113 -8.30 8.04 2.59
CA ARG A 113 -8.70 6.76 1.97
C ARG A 113 -8.63 6.85 0.44
N ALA A 114 -8.04 5.82 -0.15
CA ALA A 114 -7.98 5.62 -1.59
C ALA A 114 -9.32 5.20 -2.18
N MET A 115 -9.55 5.63 -3.42
CA MET A 115 -10.72 5.32 -4.24
C MET A 115 -10.26 4.80 -5.60
N ARG A 116 -11.14 4.16 -6.37
CA ARG A 116 -10.79 3.58 -7.69
C ARG A 116 -10.13 4.58 -8.65
N ARG A 117 -10.53 5.86 -8.61
CA ARG A 117 -9.89 6.95 -9.40
C ARG A 117 -8.41 7.15 -9.10
N ASP A 118 -7.96 6.74 -7.92
CA ASP A 118 -6.55 6.86 -7.51
C ASP A 118 -5.66 5.78 -8.15
N LEU A 119 -6.24 4.85 -8.92
CA LEU A 119 -5.49 3.88 -9.73
C LEU A 119 -4.82 4.55 -10.93
N GLU A 120 -5.27 5.74 -11.33
CA GLU A 120 -4.68 6.48 -12.45
C GLU A 120 -3.18 6.71 -12.22
N PRO A 121 -2.36 6.55 -13.27
CA PRO A 121 -0.92 6.63 -13.12
C PRO A 121 -0.50 8.02 -12.65
N VAL A 122 0.30 8.03 -11.58
CA VAL A 122 1.11 9.19 -11.15
C VAL A 122 1.71 9.83 -12.39
N LYS A 123 1.30 11.07 -12.70
CA LYS A 123 1.91 11.83 -13.78
C LYS A 123 3.36 12.08 -13.39
N LEU A 124 4.29 11.39 -14.07
CA LEU A 124 5.71 11.61 -13.91
C LEU A 124 6.02 13.11 -14.02
N PRO A 125 7.02 13.61 -13.28
CA PRO A 125 7.52 14.96 -13.49
C PRO A 125 7.84 15.13 -14.98
N ASN A 126 7.60 16.33 -15.51
CA ASN A 126 7.89 16.58 -16.92
C ASN A 126 9.39 16.33 -17.20
N ARG A 127 9.73 16.06 -18.46
CA ARG A 127 11.10 15.74 -18.89
C ARG A 127 12.15 16.74 -18.37
N ARG A 128 11.81 18.03 -18.31
CA ARG A 128 12.71 19.09 -17.84
C ARG A 128 13.02 18.95 -16.34
N THR A 129 12.00 18.67 -15.53
CA THR A 129 12.18 18.41 -14.09
C THR A 129 13.01 17.15 -13.85
N LEU A 130 12.78 16.08 -14.62
CA LEU A 130 13.58 14.85 -14.51
C LEU A 130 15.05 15.08 -14.87
N ILE A 131 15.32 15.81 -15.96
CA ILE A 131 16.70 16.15 -16.35
C ILE A 131 17.38 16.95 -15.23
N SER A 132 16.71 17.97 -14.68
CA SER A 132 17.26 18.77 -13.57
C SER A 132 17.57 17.93 -12.33
N MET A 133 16.69 17.01 -11.96
CA MET A 133 16.93 16.10 -10.83
C MET A 133 18.11 15.18 -11.08
N LEU A 134 18.20 14.61 -12.28
CA LEU A 134 19.32 13.75 -12.68
C LEU A 134 20.64 14.53 -12.65
N THR A 135 20.67 15.75 -13.18
CA THR A 135 21.88 16.60 -13.16
C THR A 135 22.36 16.87 -11.74
N GLU A 136 21.45 17.13 -10.80
CA GLU A 136 21.80 17.38 -9.39
C GLU A 136 22.41 16.15 -8.71
N LEU A 137 21.96 14.94 -9.11
CA LEU A 137 22.42 13.67 -8.54
C LEU A 137 23.60 13.04 -9.28
N THR A 138 23.91 13.47 -10.50
CA THR A 138 25.07 12.98 -11.27
C THR A 138 26.37 12.94 -10.47
N PRO A 139 26.71 13.95 -9.64
CA PRO A 139 27.95 13.92 -8.84
C PRO A 139 28.01 12.79 -7.82
N LEU A 140 26.87 12.24 -7.38
CA LEU A 140 26.83 11.14 -6.42
C LEU A 140 27.14 9.79 -7.06
N ARG A 141 27.15 9.68 -8.39
CA ARG A 141 27.34 8.40 -9.08
C ARG A 141 28.69 7.77 -8.79
N ALA A 142 29.77 8.54 -8.85
CA ALA A 142 31.13 8.05 -8.61
C ALA A 142 31.33 7.54 -7.17
N PRO A 143 31.00 8.31 -6.10
CA PRO A 143 31.17 7.82 -4.73
C PRO A 143 30.27 6.62 -4.40
N ILE A 144 29.06 6.54 -4.98
CA ILE A 144 28.20 5.35 -4.83
C ILE A 144 28.87 4.12 -5.48
N ALA A 145 29.38 4.26 -6.71
CA ALA A 145 30.01 3.16 -7.42
C ALA A 145 31.25 2.65 -6.69
N GLU A 146 32.11 3.55 -6.21
CA GLU A 146 33.32 3.21 -5.47
C GLU A 146 33.01 2.45 -4.17
N GLN A 147 31.96 2.84 -3.43
CA GLN A 147 31.55 2.13 -2.22
C GLN A 147 30.87 0.78 -2.51
N LEU A 148 30.13 0.66 -3.61
CA LEU A 148 29.56 -0.61 -4.06
C LEU A 148 30.67 -1.61 -4.46
N ASP A 149 31.68 -1.14 -5.17
CA ASP A 149 32.84 -1.94 -5.59
C ASP A 149 33.69 -2.38 -4.38
N ALA A 150 33.71 -1.58 -3.31
CA ALA A 150 34.37 -1.92 -2.05
C ALA A 150 33.63 -3.00 -1.22
N GLY A 151 32.42 -3.41 -1.63
CA GLY A 151 31.69 -4.52 -1.00
C GLY A 151 31.25 -4.28 0.44
N GLN A 152 31.00 -3.02 0.81
CA GLN A 152 30.57 -2.67 2.16
C GLN A 152 29.05 -2.86 2.35
N ASP A 153 28.65 -3.57 3.41
CA ASP A 153 27.24 -3.76 3.77
C ASP A 153 26.56 -2.48 4.27
N GLU A 154 27.33 -1.54 4.83
CA GLU A 154 26.85 -0.21 5.21
C GLU A 154 27.63 0.87 4.47
N MET A 155 26.90 1.75 3.78
CA MET A 155 27.43 2.86 2.99
C MET A 155 27.05 4.19 3.61
N SER A 156 28.03 5.07 3.80
CA SER A 156 27.79 6.46 4.21
C SER A 156 28.31 7.40 3.14
N ILE A 157 27.41 8.23 2.59
CA ILE A 157 27.73 9.18 1.54
C ILE A 157 27.32 10.56 2.01
N SER A 158 28.28 11.47 2.01
CA SER A 158 28.01 12.88 2.29
C SER A 158 27.32 13.50 1.07
N ILE A 159 26.09 13.95 1.25
CA ILE A 159 25.29 14.60 0.21
C ILE A 159 25.01 16.06 0.60
N SER A 160 24.88 16.93 -0.41
CA SER A 160 24.43 18.30 -0.16
C SER A 160 22.95 18.34 0.25
N GLN A 161 22.52 19.44 0.87
CA GLN A 161 21.10 19.61 1.23
C GLN A 161 20.19 19.63 -0.02
N SER A 162 20.66 20.13 -1.16
CA SER A 162 19.90 20.12 -2.42
C SER A 162 19.75 18.71 -2.97
N GLN A 163 20.82 17.92 -2.95
CA GLN A 163 20.83 16.51 -3.35
C GLN A 163 19.93 15.66 -2.45
N GLY A 164 19.98 15.87 -1.13
CA GLY A 164 19.09 15.21 -0.19
C GLY A 164 17.61 15.50 -0.48
N ARG A 165 17.27 16.75 -0.81
CA ARG A 165 15.90 17.10 -1.22
C ARG A 165 15.48 16.42 -2.53
N VAL A 166 16.38 16.31 -3.51
CA VAL A 166 16.10 15.62 -4.78
C VAL A 166 15.94 14.12 -4.57
N LEU A 167 16.78 13.48 -3.76
CA LEU A 167 16.66 12.07 -3.40
C LEU A 167 15.34 11.79 -2.69
N VAL A 168 14.98 12.58 -1.68
CA VAL A 168 13.68 12.46 -1.02
C VAL A 168 12.56 12.64 -2.03
N SER A 169 12.64 13.62 -2.93
CA SER A 169 11.63 13.85 -3.97
C SER A 169 11.53 12.69 -4.97
N LEU A 170 12.63 12.03 -5.32
CA LEU A 170 12.63 10.88 -6.23
C LEU A 170 12.13 9.62 -5.52
N LEU A 171 12.50 9.39 -4.27
CA LEU A 171 11.92 8.32 -3.45
C LEU A 171 10.42 8.56 -3.26
N ASP A 172 10.02 9.81 -3.07
CA ASP A 172 8.65 10.25 -3.02
C ASP A 172 7.94 9.96 -4.35
N VAL A 173 8.52 10.19 -5.52
CA VAL A 173 7.94 9.85 -6.85
C VAL A 173 7.91 8.34 -7.11
N VAL A 174 8.99 7.62 -6.80
CA VAL A 174 9.24 6.22 -7.20
C VAL A 174 8.61 5.25 -6.21
N LEU A 175 8.75 5.48 -4.91
CA LEU A 175 8.22 4.61 -3.85
C LEU A 175 6.83 5.06 -3.39
N ILE A 176 6.55 6.36 -3.45
CA ILE A 176 5.35 6.97 -2.86
C ILE A 176 4.50 7.67 -3.94
N GLY A 177 4.86 7.73 -5.21
CA GLY A 177 4.05 8.40 -6.24
C GLY A 177 3.77 9.90 -6.02
N LYS A 178 4.46 10.59 -5.11
CA LYS A 178 4.27 12.02 -4.85
C LYS A 178 4.85 12.89 -5.97
N ARG A 179 4.18 13.98 -6.33
CA ARG A 179 4.69 15.01 -7.22
C ARG A 179 5.79 15.83 -6.54
N PRO A 180 6.87 16.18 -7.25
CA PRO A 180 7.81 17.18 -6.75
C PRO A 180 7.09 18.50 -6.52
N GLY A 181 7.14 18.96 -5.27
CA GLY A 181 6.40 20.13 -4.81
C GLY A 181 6.67 21.35 -5.70
N LYS A 182 5.61 21.90 -6.29
CA LYS A 182 5.61 23.31 -6.70
C LYS A 182 5.89 24.11 -5.44
N LYS A 183 7.02 24.81 -5.40
CA LYS A 183 7.29 25.83 -4.36
C LYS A 183 6.01 26.64 -4.16
N ALA A 184 5.50 26.65 -2.92
CA ALA A 184 4.44 27.57 -2.53
C ALA A 184 4.90 28.96 -2.96
N ARG A 185 4.17 29.57 -3.89
CA ARG A 185 4.38 30.98 -4.22
C ARG A 185 4.10 31.73 -2.93
N SER A 186 5.16 32.27 -2.31
CA SER A 186 5.04 33.23 -1.24
C SER A 186 4.12 34.34 -1.72
N SER A 187 3.07 34.59 -0.94
CA SER A 187 2.15 35.70 -1.15
C SER A 187 2.90 37.01 -0.86
N ALA A 188 3.62 37.52 -1.86
CA ALA A 188 4.05 38.90 -1.92
C ALA A 188 2.95 39.72 -2.61
N ARG A 189 1.87 39.98 -1.88
CA ARG A 189 0.89 41.03 -2.18
C ARG A 189 0.29 41.46 -0.85
N ASP A 190 0.96 42.38 -0.18
CA ASP A 190 0.40 43.35 0.77
C ASP A 190 1.45 44.46 0.95
N ALA A 191 1.63 45.24 -0.11
CA ALA A 191 2.37 46.49 -0.10
C ALA A 191 1.88 47.34 -1.28
N LYS A 192 0.65 47.87 -1.17
CA LYS A 192 0.18 49.10 -1.84
C LYS A 192 -1.30 49.33 -1.47
N GLY A 193 -1.55 50.30 -0.60
CA GLY A 193 -2.91 50.79 -0.36
C GLY A 193 -3.16 51.33 1.04
N ALA A 194 -2.35 52.27 1.52
CA ALA A 194 -2.73 53.22 2.57
C ALA A 194 -1.80 54.43 2.50
N MET A 195 -2.07 55.31 1.54
CA MET A 195 -1.95 56.75 1.76
C MET A 195 -3.36 57.26 1.99
#